data_AF-A0A1G0WAE4-F1
#
_entry.id   AF-A0A1G0WAE4-F1
#
_cell.length_a   1.000
_cell.length_b   1.000
_cell.length_c   1.000
_cell.angle_alpha   90.00
_cell.angle_beta   90.00
_cell.angle_gamma   90.00
#
_symmetry.space_group_name_H-M   'P 1'
#
loop_
_entity.id
_entity.type
_entity.pdbx_description
1 polymer ?
#
loop_
_entity_poly.entity_id
_entity_poly.type
_entity_poly.pdbx_seq_one_letter_code
_entity_poly.pdbx_strand_id
1 'polypeptide(L)'
;MYGGLNGCWDYGPLGVELLRNIKEEWWKTMTYRDNIEGLDASILMHPKVWEASGHVENFTDPMVDCKQCKARFRVDVLSEMINEKKRTKALEDLKNSVTGDSLLTEKYSQALQTEDPFSAVLEDQELGARLMQEINCPQCGNKNTFTTARKFNLMFKTFIGPVEDSGAVVYLRPETAQGIYVNFLNVQSSARQKLPFGIAQIGKAFRNEINTKNFLFRTREFEQMEMQFFIKPADDKKWYDYWKAERLQWFKNLGMTESKLRYHDHPKEKLAHYAKDATDIEYEFPFGWGEIEGIHNRTNFDLNRHEEFSGKSL
;
A
#
# COMPACT_ATOMS: atom_id res chain seq x y z
N MET A 1 7.18 28.33 5.08
CA MET A 1 8.37 29.20 5.29
C MET A 1 9.66 28.61 4.70
N TYR A 2 9.85 27.29 4.68
CA TYR A 2 11.06 26.63 4.11
C TYR A 2 10.84 25.94 2.76
N GLY A 3 9.90 26.41 1.92
CA GLY A 3 9.59 25.78 0.63
C GLY A 3 8.73 24.51 0.69
N GLY A 4 8.47 23.98 1.89
CA GLY A 4 7.61 22.81 2.10
C GLY A 4 8.32 21.48 1.84
N LEU A 5 7.88 20.42 2.50
CA LEU A 5 8.33 19.06 2.25
C LEU A 5 7.21 18.30 1.55
N ASN A 6 7.44 17.90 0.31
CA ASN A 6 6.41 17.25 -0.49
C ASN A 6 5.90 15.97 0.22
N GLY A 7 4.58 15.76 0.26
CA GLY A 7 3.96 14.59 0.89
C GLY A 7 3.88 14.63 2.41
N CYS A 8 4.29 15.72 3.05
CA CYS A 8 4.17 15.93 4.49
C CYS A 8 3.30 17.17 4.74
N TRP A 9 2.29 17.03 5.60
CA TRP A 9 1.30 18.07 5.86
C TRP A 9 1.06 18.20 7.37
N ASP A 10 0.87 19.45 7.81
CA ASP A 10 0.50 19.78 9.19
C ASP A 10 -0.99 20.11 9.27
N TYR A 11 -1.70 19.52 10.24
CA TYR A 11 -3.10 19.85 10.51
C TYR A 11 -3.20 21.11 11.36
N GLY A 12 -3.86 22.16 10.84
CA GLY A 12 -4.15 23.39 11.58
C GLY A 12 -5.29 23.23 12.61
N PRO A 13 -5.73 24.31 13.28
CA PRO A 13 -6.65 24.26 14.42
C PRO A 13 -7.94 23.47 14.20
N LEU A 14 -8.62 23.63 13.06
CA LEU A 14 -9.83 22.85 12.76
C LEU A 14 -9.53 21.43 12.29
N GLY A 15 -8.40 21.25 11.61
CA GLY A 15 -7.98 19.95 11.10
C GLY A 15 -7.61 18.99 12.22
N VAL A 16 -6.93 19.47 13.27
CA VAL A 16 -6.54 18.65 14.41
C VAL A 16 -7.74 18.21 15.23
N GLU A 17 -8.75 19.06 15.42
CA GLU A 17 -9.99 18.69 16.10
C GLU A 17 -10.78 17.64 15.31
N LEU A 18 -10.90 17.80 13.98
CA LEU A 18 -11.56 16.81 13.14
C LEU A 18 -10.83 15.47 13.14
N LEU A 19 -9.51 15.48 12.97
CA LEU A 19 -8.68 14.27 13.03
C LEU A 19 -8.85 13.54 14.36
N ARG A 20 -8.81 14.29 15.47
CA ARG A 20 -9.01 13.75 16.81
C ARG A 20 -10.40 13.14 16.98
N ASN A 21 -11.46 13.82 16.55
CA ASN A 21 -12.83 13.31 16.65
C ASN A 21 -13.01 12.00 15.89
N ILE A 22 -12.45 11.91 14.67
CA ILE A 22 -12.51 10.67 13.87
C ILE A 22 -11.77 9.53 14.58
N LYS A 23 -10.57 9.79 15.12
CA LYS A 23 -9.78 8.79 15.84
C LYS A 23 -10.47 8.31 17.12
N GLU A 24 -11.03 9.23 17.90
CA GLU A 24 -11.76 8.90 19.12
C GLU A 24 -13.01 8.07 18.81
N GLU A 25 -13.76 8.41 17.76
CA GLU A 25 -14.95 7.67 17.35
C GLU A 25 -14.61 6.26 16.84
N TRP A 26 -13.55 6.14 16.03
CA TRP A 26 -13.05 4.83 15.59
C TRP A 26 -12.58 4.00 16.78
N TRP A 27 -11.82 4.60 17.71
CA TRP A 27 -11.29 3.91 18.89
C TRP A 27 -12.42 3.37 19.77
N LYS A 28 -13.45 4.18 20.04
CA LYS A 28 -14.65 3.74 20.78
C LYS A 28 -15.35 2.60 20.04
N THR A 29 -15.59 2.77 18.74
CA THR A 29 -16.24 1.74 17.92
C THR A 29 -15.49 0.41 18.00
N MET A 30 -14.16 0.42 17.95
CA MET A 30 -13.35 -0.79 17.97
C MET A 30 -13.20 -1.38 19.37
N THR A 31 -12.69 -0.60 20.30
CA THR A 31 -12.15 -1.11 21.58
C THR A 31 -13.16 -1.16 22.72
N TYR A 32 -14.35 -0.54 22.57
CA TYR A 32 -15.41 -0.67 23.59
C TYR A 32 -16.22 -1.96 23.39
N ARG A 33 -15.64 -2.94 22.71
CA ARG A 33 -16.15 -4.31 22.54
C ARG A 33 -15.37 -5.24 23.47
N ASP A 34 -16.06 -6.23 24.03
CA ASP A 34 -15.47 -7.16 25.02
C ASP A 34 -14.31 -8.01 24.48
N ASN A 35 -14.15 -8.08 23.16
CA ASN A 35 -13.18 -8.94 22.49
C ASN A 35 -12.20 -8.17 21.61
N ILE A 36 -12.00 -6.86 21.82
CA ILE A 36 -10.98 -6.08 21.09
C ILE A 36 -10.15 -5.27 22.07
N GLU A 37 -8.85 -5.58 22.10
CA GLU A 37 -7.90 -4.90 22.96
C GLU A 37 -7.19 -3.76 22.22
N GLY A 38 -6.81 -2.71 22.95
CA GLY A 38 -5.99 -1.63 22.41
C GLY A 38 -4.49 -1.90 22.55
N LEU A 39 -3.70 -1.49 21.56
CA LEU A 39 -2.24 -1.51 21.60
C LEU A 39 -1.66 -0.20 21.02
N ASP A 40 -0.52 0.22 21.55
CA ASP A 40 0.33 1.26 20.95
C ASP A 40 1.78 0.76 20.86
N ALA A 41 2.12 0.16 19.71
CA ALA A 41 3.46 -0.31 19.44
C ALA A 41 4.36 0.84 18.94
N SER A 42 5.68 0.70 19.15
CA SER A 42 6.67 1.66 18.66
C SER A 42 6.68 1.77 17.13
N ILE A 43 7.12 2.93 16.63
CA ILE A 43 7.39 3.12 15.18
C ILE A 43 8.66 2.37 14.78
N LEU A 44 9.71 2.46 15.60
CA LEU A 44 10.96 1.75 15.38
C LEU A 44 10.84 0.34 15.95
N MET A 45 11.07 -0.64 15.09
CA MET A 45 11.04 -2.07 15.43
C MET A 45 12.34 -2.74 14.99
N HIS A 46 12.63 -3.89 15.58
CA HIS A 46 13.79 -4.69 15.20
C HIS A 46 13.73 -5.04 13.69
N PRO A 47 14.82 -4.90 12.90
CA PRO A 47 14.80 -5.07 11.44
C PRO A 47 14.23 -6.41 10.97
N LYS A 48 14.55 -7.49 11.69
CA LYS A 48 14.00 -8.84 11.46
C LYS A 48 12.47 -8.90 11.40
N VAL A 49 11.74 -7.99 12.03
CA VAL A 49 10.27 -7.92 11.93
C VAL A 49 9.86 -7.62 10.48
N TRP A 50 10.58 -6.72 9.81
CA TRP A 50 10.34 -6.33 8.42
C TRP A 50 10.87 -7.35 7.42
N GLU A 51 11.90 -8.12 7.80
CA GLU A 51 12.38 -9.27 7.02
C GLU A 51 11.37 -10.43 7.08
N ALA A 52 10.90 -10.79 8.29
CA ALA A 52 9.92 -11.85 8.51
C ALA A 52 8.63 -11.60 7.74
N SER A 53 8.11 -10.37 7.82
CA SER A 53 6.91 -9.94 7.08
C SER A 53 7.14 -9.74 5.58
N GLY A 54 8.37 -9.83 5.09
CA GLY A 54 8.72 -9.70 3.67
C GLY A 54 8.78 -8.26 3.15
N HIS A 55 8.62 -7.25 4.01
CA HIS A 55 8.63 -5.85 3.61
C HIS A 55 9.99 -5.38 3.08
N VAL A 56 11.10 -5.91 3.61
CA VAL A 56 12.45 -5.55 3.12
C VAL A 56 12.64 -5.95 1.65
N GLU A 57 12.08 -7.09 1.25
CA GLU A 57 12.27 -7.63 -0.11
C GLU A 57 11.17 -7.20 -1.08
N ASN A 58 9.92 -7.15 -0.62
CA ASN A 58 8.75 -7.06 -1.49
C ASN A 58 8.01 -5.73 -1.42
N PHE A 59 8.28 -4.87 -0.43
CA PHE A 59 7.64 -3.55 -0.31
C PHE A 59 8.28 -2.54 -1.26
N THR A 60 8.23 -2.85 -2.56
CA THR A 60 8.92 -2.11 -3.61
C THR A 60 7.99 -1.72 -4.75
N ASP A 61 8.16 -0.51 -5.26
CA ASP A 61 7.52 -0.07 -6.50
C ASP A 61 8.52 -0.04 -7.66
N PRO A 62 8.10 -0.35 -8.90
CA PRO A 62 8.89 -0.08 -10.10
C PRO A 62 9.07 1.42 -10.30
N MET A 63 10.32 1.86 -10.45
CA MET A 63 10.70 3.26 -10.64
C MET A 63 11.64 3.45 -11.83
N VAL A 64 11.47 4.56 -12.54
CA VAL A 64 12.39 5.06 -13.58
C VAL A 64 12.85 6.48 -13.27
N ASP A 65 14.05 6.83 -13.73
CA ASP A 65 14.57 8.20 -13.69
C ASP A 65 14.69 8.77 -15.10
N CYS A 66 14.33 10.03 -15.28
CA CYS A 66 14.70 10.78 -16.48
C CYS A 66 16.17 11.19 -16.37
N LYS A 67 17.02 10.69 -17.28
CA LYS A 67 18.46 11.01 -17.33
C LYS A 67 18.73 12.50 -17.55
N GLN A 68 17.80 13.24 -18.16
CA GLN A 68 17.93 14.66 -18.47
C GLN A 68 17.57 15.56 -17.28
N CYS A 69 16.33 15.49 -16.75
CA CYS A 69 15.90 16.37 -15.66
C CYS A 69 16.05 15.75 -14.26
N LYS A 70 16.52 14.50 -14.15
CA LYS A 70 16.67 13.74 -12.89
C LYS A 70 15.37 13.49 -12.12
N ALA A 71 14.22 13.77 -12.74
CA ALA A 71 12.92 13.47 -12.19
C ALA A 71 12.71 11.95 -12.07
N ARG A 72 12.04 11.55 -11.00
CA ARG A 72 11.75 10.16 -10.66
C ARG A 72 10.27 9.90 -10.80
N PHE A 73 9.95 8.77 -11.41
CA PHE A 73 8.56 8.37 -11.65
C PHE A 73 8.37 6.92 -11.26
N ARG A 74 7.34 6.67 -10.46
CA ARG A 74 6.71 5.36 -10.34
C ARG A 74 6.09 5.00 -11.69
N VAL A 75 6.23 3.75 -12.12
CA VAL A 75 5.90 3.35 -13.50
C VAL A 75 4.40 3.46 -13.80
N ASP A 76 3.53 3.04 -12.89
CA ASP A 76 2.07 3.22 -12.96
C ASP A 76 1.68 4.71 -13.04
N VAL A 77 2.29 5.55 -12.20
CA VAL A 77 2.02 6.99 -12.18
C VAL A 77 2.46 7.65 -13.47
N LEU A 78 3.59 7.21 -14.04
CA LEU A 78 4.05 7.69 -15.34
C LEU A 78 3.03 7.38 -16.44
N SER A 79 2.43 6.19 -16.42
CA SER A 79 1.36 5.80 -17.35
C SER A 79 0.18 6.77 -17.31
N GLU A 80 -0.29 7.11 -16.11
CA GLU A 80 -1.39 8.07 -15.91
C GLU A 80 -1.05 9.51 -16.35
N MET A 81 0.22 9.91 -16.27
CA MET A 81 0.66 11.26 -16.64
C MET A 81 0.76 11.46 -18.16
N ILE A 82 0.74 10.38 -18.93
CA ILE A 82 0.83 10.43 -20.39
C ILE A 82 -0.58 10.47 -20.96
N ASN A 83 -0.85 11.46 -21.81
CA ASN A 83 -2.17 11.58 -22.42
C ASN A 83 -2.48 10.37 -23.33
N GLU A 84 -3.77 10.06 -23.47
CA GLU A 84 -4.25 8.88 -24.21
C GLU A 84 -3.72 8.84 -25.65
N LYS A 85 -3.75 9.98 -26.38
CA LYS A 85 -3.24 10.08 -27.75
C LYS A 85 -1.75 9.71 -27.87
N LYS A 86 -0.92 10.11 -26.91
CA LYS A 86 0.51 9.74 -26.88
C LYS A 86 0.70 8.29 -26.49
N ARG A 87 -0.15 7.73 -25.62
CA ARG A 87 -0.12 6.30 -25.27
C ARG A 87 -0.39 5.43 -26.49
N THR A 88 -1.45 5.72 -27.25
CA THR A 88 -1.76 5.01 -28.50
C THR A 88 -0.62 5.11 -29.50
N LYS A 89 -0.09 6.32 -29.72
CA LYS A 89 1.03 6.52 -30.65
C LYS A 89 2.29 5.76 -30.21
N ALA A 90 2.62 5.76 -28.92
CA ALA A 90 3.78 5.05 -28.41
C ALA A 90 3.65 3.52 -28.57
N LEU A 91 2.44 2.96 -28.45
CA LEU A 91 2.17 1.55 -28.73
C LEU A 91 2.33 1.23 -30.23
N GLU A 92 1.86 2.10 -31.12
CA GLU A 92 2.06 1.97 -32.56
C GLU A 92 3.55 2.02 -32.94
N ASP A 93 4.29 2.98 -32.37
CA ASP A 93 5.74 3.11 -32.56
C ASP A 93 6.48 1.86 -32.01
N LEU A 94 6.06 1.35 -30.84
CA LEU A 94 6.60 0.13 -30.24
C LEU A 94 6.39 -1.09 -31.13
N LYS A 95 5.21 -1.23 -31.78
CA LYS A 95 4.90 -2.36 -32.66
C LYS A 95 5.99 -2.58 -33.72
N ASN A 96 6.46 -1.49 -34.33
CA ASN A 96 7.53 -1.52 -35.34
C ASN A 96 8.87 -1.99 -34.76
N SER A 97 9.13 -1.71 -33.48
CA SER A 97 10.38 -2.10 -32.80
C SER A 97 10.41 -3.57 -32.34
N VAL A 98 9.25 -4.21 -32.19
CA VAL A 98 9.13 -5.60 -31.71
C VAL A 98 8.87 -6.63 -32.82
N THR A 99 8.53 -6.20 -34.05
CA THR A 99 8.11 -7.09 -35.15
C THR A 99 9.16 -8.13 -35.57
N GLY A 100 10.44 -7.93 -35.24
CA GLY A 100 11.54 -8.85 -35.53
C GLY A 100 11.81 -9.91 -34.46
N ASP A 101 11.10 -9.86 -33.33
CA ASP A 101 11.27 -10.78 -32.20
C ASP A 101 9.95 -11.50 -31.94
N SER A 102 9.92 -12.81 -32.18
CA SER A 102 8.70 -13.63 -32.07
C SER A 102 8.14 -13.64 -30.65
N LEU A 103 9.01 -13.66 -29.64
CA LEU A 103 8.62 -13.70 -28.23
C LEU A 103 8.01 -12.36 -27.80
N LEU A 104 8.66 -11.25 -28.15
CA LEU A 104 8.15 -9.92 -27.81
C LEU A 104 6.88 -9.56 -28.59
N THR A 105 6.75 -10.03 -29.84
CA THR A 105 5.52 -9.84 -30.62
C THR A 105 4.34 -10.58 -29.99
N GLU A 106 4.55 -11.78 -29.46
CA GLU A 106 3.53 -12.54 -28.75
C GLU A 106 3.12 -11.83 -27.44
N LYS A 107 4.09 -11.45 -26.60
CA LYS A 107 3.84 -10.69 -25.37
C LYS A 107 3.08 -9.37 -25.65
N TYR A 108 3.49 -8.62 -26.68
CA TYR A 108 2.82 -7.39 -27.08
C TYR A 108 1.36 -7.64 -27.48
N SER A 109 1.11 -8.70 -28.25
CA SER A 109 -0.24 -9.08 -28.67
C SER A 109 -1.13 -9.50 -27.51
N GLN A 110 -0.58 -10.18 -26.49
CA GLN A 110 -1.30 -10.51 -25.25
C GLN A 110 -1.63 -9.24 -24.44
N ALA A 111 -0.69 -8.32 -24.30
CA ALA A 111 -0.92 -7.07 -23.57
C ALA A 111 -2.03 -6.22 -24.20
N LEU A 112 -2.17 -6.23 -25.53
CA LEU A 112 -3.27 -5.54 -26.25
C LEU A 112 -4.68 -6.06 -25.92
N GLN A 113 -4.80 -7.26 -25.33
CA GLN A 113 -6.10 -7.83 -24.94
C GLN A 113 -6.54 -7.43 -23.53
N THR A 114 -5.69 -6.72 -22.78
CA THR A 114 -5.99 -6.26 -21.43
C THR A 114 -6.85 -4.99 -21.44
N GLU A 115 -7.49 -4.67 -20.31
CA GLU A 115 -8.27 -3.44 -20.16
C GLU A 115 -7.42 -2.16 -20.29
N ASP A 116 -6.14 -2.23 -19.91
CA ASP A 116 -5.15 -1.18 -20.11
C ASP A 116 -3.88 -1.73 -20.77
N PRO A 117 -3.85 -1.77 -22.12
CA PRO A 117 -2.70 -2.28 -22.86
C PRO A 117 -1.40 -1.53 -22.62
N PHE A 118 -1.47 -0.22 -22.44
CA PHE A 118 -0.27 0.59 -22.28
C PHE A 118 0.40 0.30 -20.93
N SER A 119 -0.39 0.22 -19.85
CA SER A 119 0.15 -0.12 -18.53
C SER A 119 0.66 -1.56 -18.50
N ALA A 120 -0.04 -2.51 -19.11
CA ALA A 120 0.42 -3.91 -19.22
C ALA A 120 1.77 -4.04 -19.94
N VAL A 121 1.96 -3.30 -21.05
CA VAL A 121 3.25 -3.26 -21.77
C VAL A 121 4.35 -2.59 -20.94
N LEU A 122 4.01 -1.54 -20.19
CA LEU A 122 4.96 -0.77 -19.40
C LEU A 122 5.50 -1.55 -18.18
N GLU A 123 4.69 -2.46 -17.63
CA GLU A 123 5.04 -3.31 -16.50
C GLU A 123 5.93 -4.51 -16.88
N ASP A 124 5.89 -4.98 -18.14
CA ASP A 124 6.83 -6.00 -18.61
C ASP A 124 8.25 -5.44 -18.73
N GLN A 125 9.23 -6.22 -18.27
CA GLN A 125 10.62 -5.77 -18.16
C GLN A 125 11.24 -5.43 -19.52
N GLU A 126 10.95 -6.20 -20.57
CA GLU A 126 11.58 -6.04 -21.88
C GLU A 126 10.79 -5.09 -22.76
N LEU A 127 9.46 -5.27 -22.81
CA LEU A 127 8.56 -4.40 -23.55
C LEU A 127 8.54 -3.00 -22.94
N GLY A 128 8.48 -2.89 -21.61
CA GLY A 128 8.52 -1.61 -20.91
C GLY A 128 9.82 -0.86 -21.19
N ALA A 129 10.97 -1.54 -21.21
CA ALA A 129 12.25 -0.92 -21.55
C ALA A 129 12.28 -0.34 -22.98
N ARG A 130 11.58 -0.97 -23.94
CA ARG A 130 11.42 -0.45 -25.31
C ARG A 130 10.40 0.68 -25.37
N LEU A 131 9.24 0.50 -24.74
CA LEU A 131 8.18 1.49 -24.70
C LEU A 131 8.65 2.82 -24.07
N MET A 132 9.50 2.75 -23.02
CA MET A 132 10.11 3.92 -22.38
C MET A 132 10.98 4.76 -23.33
N GLN A 133 11.49 4.18 -24.43
CA GLN A 133 12.23 4.93 -25.45
C GLN A 133 11.28 5.73 -26.36
N GLU A 134 10.05 5.24 -26.50
CA GLU A 134 8.99 5.86 -27.31
C GLU A 134 8.22 6.96 -26.58
N ILE A 135 8.39 7.07 -25.26
CA ILE A 135 7.69 8.04 -24.42
C ILE A 135 8.54 9.30 -24.16
N ASN A 136 7.89 10.46 -24.18
CA ASN A 136 8.47 11.73 -23.75
C ASN A 136 8.31 11.91 -22.23
N CYS A 137 9.35 12.40 -21.57
CA CYS A 137 9.26 12.75 -20.15
C CYS A 137 8.18 13.81 -19.92
N PRO A 138 7.20 13.60 -19.01
CA PRO A 138 6.13 14.58 -18.78
C PRO A 138 6.64 15.86 -18.13
N GLN A 139 7.81 15.83 -17.48
CA GLN A 139 8.39 17.00 -16.81
C GLN A 139 9.27 17.86 -17.72
N CYS A 140 10.06 17.27 -18.62
CA CYS A 140 10.99 18.04 -19.47
C CYS A 140 10.74 17.90 -20.98
N GLY A 141 9.79 17.07 -21.40
CA GLY A 141 9.41 16.87 -22.80
C GLY A 141 10.38 16.03 -23.63
N ASN A 142 11.57 15.70 -23.14
CA ASN A 142 12.58 14.94 -23.89
C ASN A 142 12.18 13.46 -24.05
N LYS A 143 12.32 12.94 -25.28
CA LYS A 143 12.09 11.53 -25.65
C LYS A 143 13.35 10.69 -25.39
N ASN A 144 13.17 9.40 -25.12
CA ASN A 144 14.27 8.44 -24.91
C ASN A 144 15.26 8.86 -23.80
N THR A 145 14.72 9.23 -22.64
CA THR A 145 15.52 9.71 -21.52
C THR A 145 15.42 8.85 -20.28
N PHE A 146 14.50 7.90 -20.23
CA PHE A 146 14.28 7.07 -19.05
C PHE A 146 15.38 6.03 -18.87
N THR A 147 15.66 5.68 -17.61
CA THR A 147 16.43 4.49 -17.26
C THR A 147 15.57 3.24 -17.43
N THR A 148 16.18 2.06 -17.35
CA THR A 148 15.43 0.83 -17.10
C THR A 148 14.71 0.93 -15.76
N ALA A 149 13.54 0.30 -15.66
CA ALA A 149 12.81 0.21 -14.40
C ALA A 149 13.64 -0.57 -13.36
N ARG A 150 13.66 -0.08 -12.12
CA ARG A 150 14.24 -0.78 -10.98
C ARG A 150 13.25 -0.80 -9.82
N LYS A 151 13.36 -1.82 -8.97
CA LYS A 151 12.60 -1.88 -7.72
C LYS A 151 13.14 -0.85 -6.74
N PHE A 152 12.24 -0.05 -6.17
CA PHE A 152 12.55 0.92 -5.13
C PHE A 152 11.77 0.58 -3.87
N ASN A 153 12.46 0.28 -2.76
CA ASN A 153 11.80 -0.03 -1.50
C ASN A 153 11.21 1.24 -0.89
N LEU A 154 9.93 1.16 -0.52
CA LEU A 154 9.16 2.29 -0.01
C LEU A 154 9.33 2.50 1.51
N MET A 155 10.06 1.68 2.24
CA MET A 155 10.32 1.93 3.65
C MET A 155 11.36 3.03 3.83
N PHE A 156 11.12 3.93 4.79
CA PHE A 156 12.16 4.84 5.25
C PHE A 156 13.18 4.08 6.09
N LYS A 157 14.45 4.21 5.71
CA LYS A 157 15.58 3.61 6.39
C LYS A 157 16.33 4.67 7.20
N THR A 158 16.70 4.32 8.43
CA THR A 158 17.57 5.12 9.30
C THR A 158 18.49 4.20 10.11
N PHE A 159 19.24 4.74 11.07
CA PHE A 159 20.21 4.01 11.88
C PHE A 159 19.95 4.27 13.37
N ILE A 160 20.07 3.23 14.20
CA ILE A 160 20.00 3.35 15.65
C ILE A 160 21.42 3.43 16.24
N GLY A 161 21.70 4.51 16.98
CA GLY A 161 23.00 4.75 17.60
C GLY A 161 23.86 5.78 16.85
N PRO A 162 25.08 6.03 17.35
CA PRO A 162 25.91 7.15 16.89
C PRO A 162 26.65 6.88 15.57
N VAL A 163 26.65 5.64 15.09
CA VAL A 163 27.38 5.22 13.89
C VAL A 163 26.39 4.69 12.85
N GLU A 164 26.48 5.20 11.63
CA GLU A 164 25.70 4.74 10.48
C GLU A 164 26.32 3.46 9.88
N ASP A 165 26.25 2.35 10.62
CA ASP A 165 26.70 1.04 10.15
C ASP A 165 25.54 0.14 9.72
N SER A 166 25.85 -0.93 8.97
CA SER A 166 24.83 -1.86 8.48
C SER A 166 24.11 -2.65 9.59
N GLY A 167 24.73 -2.80 10.77
CA GLY A 167 24.14 -3.47 11.92
C GLY A 167 23.15 -2.60 12.71
N ALA A 168 23.26 -1.29 12.56
CA ALA A 168 22.40 -0.28 13.17
C ALA A 168 21.16 0.05 12.34
N VAL A 169 21.00 -0.52 11.14
CA VAL A 169 19.87 -0.21 10.25
C VAL A 169 18.55 -0.47 10.95
N VAL A 170 17.63 0.49 10.92
CA VAL A 170 16.23 0.35 11.35
C VAL A 170 15.31 1.06 10.36
N TYR A 171 14.02 0.73 10.41
CA TYR A 171 13.03 1.27 9.48
C TYR A 171 11.93 2.00 10.25
N LEU A 172 11.39 3.06 9.65
CA LEU A 172 10.09 3.58 10.05
C LEU A 172 9.02 2.65 9.49
N ARG A 173 8.09 2.19 10.34
CA ARG A 173 7.06 1.23 9.94
C ARG A 173 6.21 1.72 8.75
N PRO A 174 6.00 0.90 7.71
CA PRO A 174 5.11 1.21 6.59
C PRO A 174 3.62 0.92 6.87
N GLU A 175 3.34 0.22 7.96
CA GLU A 175 2.02 -0.14 8.47
C GLU A 175 2.03 -0.33 10.00
N THR A 176 0.86 -0.39 10.64
CA THR A 176 0.75 -0.60 12.09
C THR A 176 0.62 -2.07 12.50
N ALA A 177 0.16 -2.93 11.59
CA ALA A 177 -0.16 -4.34 11.83
C ALA A 177 0.98 -5.17 12.43
N GLN A 178 2.23 -4.96 12.00
CA GLN A 178 3.37 -5.73 12.51
C GLN A 178 3.57 -5.58 14.02
N GLY A 179 3.28 -4.40 14.58
CA GLY A 179 3.31 -4.17 16.02
C GLY A 179 2.32 -5.03 16.79
N ILE A 180 1.17 -5.32 16.17
CA ILE A 180 0.13 -6.17 16.72
C ILE A 180 0.56 -7.65 16.68
N TYR A 181 1.05 -8.13 15.54
CA TYR A 181 1.46 -9.54 15.40
C TYR A 181 2.57 -9.92 16.38
N VAL A 182 3.61 -9.09 16.54
CA VAL A 182 4.70 -9.39 17.47
C VAL A 182 4.27 -9.38 18.95
N ASN A 183 3.14 -8.74 19.26
CA ASN A 183 2.58 -8.66 20.61
C ASN A 183 1.37 -9.57 20.83
N PHE A 184 1.04 -10.45 19.87
CA PHE A 184 -0.13 -11.32 19.92
C PHE A 184 -0.25 -12.05 21.27
N LEU A 185 0.80 -12.78 21.68
CA LEU A 185 0.80 -13.52 22.95
C LEU A 185 0.79 -12.62 24.18
N ASN A 186 1.50 -11.49 24.13
CA ASN A 186 1.56 -10.54 25.24
C ASN A 186 0.15 -10.02 25.55
N VAL A 187 -0.57 -9.57 24.52
CA VAL A 187 -1.93 -9.04 24.66
C VAL A 187 -2.92 -10.15 25.03
N GLN A 188 -2.88 -11.29 24.33
CA GLN A 188 -3.78 -12.42 24.61
C GLN A 188 -3.66 -12.88 26.07
N SER A 189 -2.44 -13.03 26.58
CA SER A 189 -2.18 -13.53 27.93
C SER A 189 -2.54 -12.50 29.01
N SER A 190 -2.18 -11.22 28.82
CA SER A 190 -2.47 -10.18 29.80
C SER A 190 -3.96 -9.87 29.91
N ALA A 191 -4.67 -9.82 28.77
CA ALA A 191 -6.11 -9.58 28.72
C ALA A 191 -6.96 -10.85 28.91
N ARG A 192 -6.32 -12.03 28.98
CA ARG A 192 -6.97 -13.35 29.11
C ARG A 192 -8.00 -13.61 28.00
N GLN A 193 -7.74 -13.07 26.81
CA GLN A 193 -8.61 -13.19 25.66
C GLN A 193 -8.59 -14.62 25.10
N LYS A 194 -9.71 -15.03 24.51
CA LYS A 194 -9.85 -16.28 23.77
C LYS A 194 -10.31 -15.96 22.35
N LEU A 195 -9.94 -16.81 21.39
CA LEU A 195 -10.45 -16.65 20.03
C LEU A 195 -11.99 -16.78 20.02
N PRO A 196 -12.69 -15.91 19.28
CA PRO A 196 -12.16 -14.81 18.47
C PRO A 196 -11.95 -13.51 19.26
N PHE A 197 -10.81 -12.85 19.04
CA PHE A 197 -10.52 -11.54 19.62
C PHE A 197 -9.68 -10.69 18.67
N GLY A 198 -9.75 -9.38 18.81
CA GLY A 198 -8.98 -8.43 18.02
C GLY A 198 -7.99 -7.65 18.85
N ILE A 199 -7.02 -7.05 18.15
CA ILE A 199 -6.13 -6.04 18.70
C ILE A 199 -6.18 -4.85 17.74
N ALA A 200 -6.50 -3.67 18.25
CA ALA A 200 -6.60 -2.43 17.50
C ALA A 200 -5.46 -1.48 17.84
N GLN A 201 -4.95 -0.77 16.83
CA GLN A 201 -3.91 0.23 16.99
C GLN A 201 -4.23 1.44 16.11
N ILE A 202 -4.03 2.64 16.66
CA ILE A 202 -3.98 3.87 15.90
C ILE A 202 -2.56 4.40 15.98
N GLY A 203 -1.96 4.76 14.84
CA GLY A 203 -0.65 5.39 14.87
C GLY A 203 -0.10 5.76 13.51
N LYS A 204 1.06 6.43 13.54
CA LYS A 204 1.74 6.86 12.31
C LYS A 204 2.34 5.67 11.55
N ALA A 205 2.29 5.77 10.23
CA ALA A 205 2.99 4.92 9.29
C ALA A 205 3.65 5.79 8.21
N PHE A 206 4.71 5.25 7.61
CA PHE A 206 5.57 6.01 6.70
C PHE A 206 5.82 5.22 5.42
N ARG A 207 5.54 5.84 4.28
CA ARG A 207 5.82 5.28 2.95
C ARG A 207 6.60 6.30 2.15
N ASN A 208 7.75 5.92 1.64
CA ASN A 208 8.64 6.77 0.84
C ASN A 208 8.12 6.88 -0.60
N GLU A 209 6.89 7.38 -0.72
CA GLU A 209 6.17 7.52 -1.99
C GLU A 209 6.99 8.34 -2.98
N ILE A 210 7.09 7.88 -4.23
CA ILE A 210 7.89 8.56 -5.26
C ILE A 210 7.13 9.76 -5.78
N ASN A 211 5.84 9.57 -6.11
CA ASN A 211 4.98 10.60 -6.66
C ASN A 211 3.75 10.79 -5.77
N THR A 212 3.76 11.87 -5.01
CA THR A 212 2.61 12.33 -4.23
C THR A 212 1.58 12.97 -5.15
N LYS A 213 0.29 12.65 -4.95
CA LYS A 213 -0.84 13.15 -5.73
C LYS A 213 -2.05 13.32 -4.81
N ASN A 214 -3.03 14.11 -5.26
CA ASN A 214 -4.35 14.25 -4.63
C ASN A 214 -4.29 14.62 -3.14
N PHE A 215 -3.41 15.56 -2.79
CA PHE A 215 -3.28 16.16 -1.46
C PHE A 215 -3.01 15.12 -0.34
N LEU A 216 -4.00 14.83 0.52
CA LEU A 216 -3.86 13.87 1.62
C LEU A 216 -3.93 12.41 1.17
N PHE A 217 -4.29 12.12 -0.08
CA PHE A 217 -4.51 10.76 -0.56
C PHE A 217 -3.20 9.98 -0.79
N ARG A 218 -2.11 10.67 -1.18
CA ARG A 218 -0.77 10.07 -1.29
C ARG A 218 0.25 10.94 -0.56
N THR A 219 0.52 10.57 0.69
CA THR A 219 1.45 11.25 1.60
C THR A 219 2.56 10.28 2.04
N ARG A 220 3.65 10.85 2.57
CA ARG A 220 4.80 10.05 3.05
C ARG A 220 4.69 9.68 4.53
N GLU A 221 3.90 10.45 5.26
CA GLU A 221 3.58 10.28 6.66
C GLU A 221 2.07 10.43 6.82
N PHE A 222 1.44 9.43 7.40
CA PHE A 222 0.00 9.42 7.67
C PHE A 222 -0.30 8.59 8.90
N GLU A 223 -1.52 8.68 9.40
CA GLU A 223 -2.01 7.85 10.49
C GLU A 223 -2.92 6.76 9.94
N GLN A 224 -2.76 5.55 10.45
CA GLN A 224 -3.65 4.43 10.18
C GLN A 224 -4.37 4.02 11.45
N MET A 225 -5.55 3.45 11.25
CA MET A 225 -6.35 2.84 12.29
C MET A 225 -6.59 1.40 11.85
N GLU A 226 -5.78 0.48 12.36
CA GLU A 226 -5.82 -0.93 11.94
C GLU A 226 -6.25 -1.81 13.10
N MET A 227 -7.02 -2.86 12.79
CA MET A 227 -7.45 -3.87 13.75
C MET A 227 -7.19 -5.24 13.14
N GLN A 228 -6.45 -6.07 13.88
CA GLN A 228 -6.20 -7.47 13.50
C GLN A 228 -7.13 -8.36 14.30
N PHE A 229 -8.06 -9.04 13.63
CA PHE A 229 -9.05 -9.90 14.26
C PHE A 229 -8.65 -11.37 14.14
N PHE A 230 -8.23 -11.96 15.25
CA PHE A 230 -7.75 -13.33 15.32
C PHE A 230 -8.92 -14.28 15.54
N ILE A 231 -9.00 -15.30 14.69
CA ILE A 231 -10.12 -16.24 14.61
C ILE A 231 -9.62 -17.66 14.40
N LYS A 232 -10.52 -18.64 14.53
CA LYS A 232 -10.24 -20.00 14.06
C LYS A 232 -10.41 -20.06 12.53
N PRO A 233 -9.58 -20.83 11.81
CA PRO A 233 -9.66 -20.91 10.34
C PRO A 233 -11.03 -21.31 9.78
N ALA A 234 -11.81 -22.11 10.52
CA ALA A 234 -13.14 -22.56 10.11
C ALA A 234 -14.19 -21.43 10.08
N ASP A 235 -13.93 -20.31 10.76
CA ASP A 235 -14.87 -19.18 10.89
C ASP A 235 -14.47 -17.99 10.00
N ASP A 236 -13.50 -18.15 9.09
CA ASP A 236 -12.90 -17.04 8.35
C ASP A 236 -13.88 -16.26 7.48
N LYS A 237 -14.67 -16.96 6.66
CA LYS A 237 -15.68 -16.32 5.81
C LYS A 237 -16.73 -15.57 6.62
N LYS A 238 -17.17 -16.16 7.74
CA LYS A 238 -18.17 -15.55 8.63
C LYS A 238 -17.68 -14.22 9.18
N TRP A 239 -16.45 -14.18 9.71
CA TRP A 239 -15.90 -12.95 10.29
C TRP A 239 -15.49 -11.92 9.24
N TYR A 240 -15.02 -12.37 8.07
CA TYR A 240 -14.75 -11.49 6.94
C TYR A 240 -16.02 -10.74 6.50
N ASP A 241 -17.13 -11.45 6.29
CA ASP A 241 -18.41 -10.84 5.90
C ASP A 241 -18.97 -9.92 6.98
N TYR A 242 -18.84 -10.32 8.25
CA TYR A 242 -19.24 -9.50 9.39
C TYR A 242 -18.49 -8.16 9.40
N TRP A 243 -17.15 -8.19 9.35
CA TRP A 243 -16.35 -6.96 9.40
C TRP A 243 -16.55 -6.11 8.15
N LYS A 244 -16.65 -6.72 6.96
CA LYS A 244 -16.99 -5.99 5.72
C LYS A 244 -18.25 -5.15 5.90
N ALA A 245 -19.34 -5.76 6.40
CA ALA A 245 -20.60 -5.07 6.63
C ALA A 245 -20.52 -4.01 7.75
N GLU A 246 -19.89 -4.36 8.88
CA GLU A 246 -19.75 -3.48 10.05
C GLU A 246 -18.98 -2.20 9.71
N ARG A 247 -17.89 -2.33 8.93
CA ARG A 247 -17.06 -1.20 8.53
C ARG A 247 -17.75 -0.27 7.54
N LEU A 248 -18.46 -0.81 6.55
CA LEU A 248 -19.27 0.03 5.66
C LEU A 248 -20.38 0.76 6.44
N GLN A 249 -21.03 0.08 7.38
CA GLN A 249 -22.07 0.69 8.21
C GLN A 249 -21.51 1.81 9.10
N TRP A 250 -20.29 1.66 9.62
CA TRP A 250 -19.62 2.72 10.39
C TRP A 250 -19.47 4.01 9.58
N PHE A 251 -19.01 3.94 8.33
CA PHE A 251 -18.93 5.12 7.45
C PHE A 251 -20.30 5.77 7.19
N LYS A 252 -21.35 4.95 6.98
CA LYS A 252 -22.73 5.46 6.83
C LYS A 252 -23.20 6.17 8.10
N ASN A 253 -22.92 5.61 9.27
CA ASN A 253 -23.29 6.20 10.58
C ASN A 253 -22.57 7.53 10.84
N LEU A 254 -21.36 7.71 10.31
CA LEU A 254 -20.64 9.00 10.34
C LEU A 254 -21.23 10.06 9.40
N GLY A 255 -22.23 9.70 8.59
CA GLY A 255 -22.91 10.61 7.66
C GLY A 255 -22.31 10.66 6.25
N MET A 256 -21.47 9.70 5.87
CA MET A 256 -20.98 9.61 4.49
C MET A 256 -22.12 9.26 3.52
N THR A 257 -22.11 9.89 2.34
CA THR A 257 -23.14 9.68 1.31
C THR A 257 -23.08 8.26 0.76
N GLU A 258 -24.15 7.48 0.97
CA GLU A 258 -24.21 6.07 0.58
C GLU A 258 -24.01 5.83 -0.92
N SER A 259 -24.55 6.69 -1.79
CA SER A 259 -24.37 6.56 -3.24
C SER A 259 -22.92 6.78 -3.71
N LYS A 260 -22.06 7.30 -2.82
CA LYS A 260 -20.63 7.52 -3.06
C LYS A 260 -19.75 6.51 -2.32
N LEU A 261 -20.34 5.50 -1.71
CA LEU A 261 -19.62 4.40 -1.06
C LEU A 261 -19.84 3.12 -1.85
N ARG A 262 -18.77 2.34 -2.06
CA ARG A 262 -18.89 1.02 -2.68
C ARG A 262 -17.84 0.05 -2.13
N TYR A 263 -18.09 -1.23 -2.33
CA TYR A 263 -17.06 -2.24 -2.25
C TYR A 263 -16.34 -2.36 -3.58
N HIS A 264 -15.03 -2.55 -3.51
CA HIS A 264 -14.19 -2.95 -4.63
C HIS A 264 -13.47 -4.25 -4.26
N ASP A 265 -14.04 -5.38 -4.65
CA ASP A 265 -13.44 -6.70 -4.40
C ASP A 265 -12.24 -6.92 -5.33
N HIS A 266 -11.10 -7.32 -4.77
CA HIS A 266 -9.90 -7.54 -5.56
C HIS A 266 -10.04 -8.79 -6.43
N PRO A 267 -9.70 -8.74 -7.73
CA PRO A 267 -9.62 -9.93 -8.58
C PRO A 267 -8.63 -10.94 -8.00
N LYS A 268 -8.90 -12.25 -8.15
CA LYS A 268 -8.03 -13.32 -7.59
C LYS A 268 -6.57 -13.20 -8.03
N GLU A 269 -6.36 -12.85 -9.29
CA GLU A 269 -5.03 -12.61 -9.89
C GLU A 269 -4.29 -11.38 -9.34
N LYS A 270 -4.99 -10.45 -8.67
CA LYS A 270 -4.40 -9.25 -8.05
C LYS A 270 -4.24 -9.38 -6.52
N LEU A 271 -4.73 -10.46 -5.91
CA LEU A 271 -4.57 -10.70 -4.49
C LEU A 271 -3.08 -10.90 -4.15
N ALA A 272 -2.64 -10.28 -3.08
CA ALA A 272 -1.33 -10.59 -2.51
C ALA A 272 -1.28 -12.09 -2.15
N HIS A 273 -0.11 -12.72 -2.28
CA HIS A 273 0.08 -14.16 -2.08
C HIS A 273 -0.40 -14.71 -0.73
N TYR A 274 -0.59 -13.85 0.28
CA TYR A 274 -1.09 -14.18 1.61
C TYR A 274 -2.58 -13.89 1.84
N ALA A 275 -3.25 -13.20 0.92
CA ALA A 275 -4.65 -12.82 1.06
C ALA A 275 -5.57 -13.83 0.37
N LYS A 276 -6.50 -14.42 1.13
CA LYS A 276 -7.53 -15.32 0.60
C LYS A 276 -8.68 -14.51 -0.03
N ASP A 277 -9.08 -13.44 0.64
CA ASP A 277 -10.11 -12.51 0.20
C ASP A 277 -9.68 -11.09 0.59
N ALA A 278 -9.93 -10.11 -0.28
CA ALA A 278 -9.65 -8.70 -0.05
C ALA A 278 -10.75 -7.83 -0.67
N THR A 279 -11.19 -6.83 0.07
CA THR A 279 -12.15 -5.84 -0.41
C THR A 279 -11.75 -4.47 0.11
N ASP A 280 -11.85 -3.49 -0.76
CA ASP A 280 -11.69 -2.09 -0.38
C ASP A 280 -13.07 -1.45 -0.25
N ILE A 281 -13.24 -0.64 0.80
CA ILE A 281 -14.27 0.36 0.84
C ILE A 281 -13.71 1.59 0.13
N GLU A 282 -14.35 1.98 -0.97
CA GLU A 282 -13.98 3.16 -1.75
C GLU A 282 -15.00 4.28 -1.58
N TYR A 283 -14.50 5.51 -1.66
CA TYR A 283 -15.32 6.72 -1.73
C TYR A 283 -15.13 7.46 -3.05
N GLU A 284 -16.22 8.02 -3.59
CA GLU A 284 -16.18 8.85 -4.80
C GLU A 284 -15.78 10.30 -4.47
N PHE A 285 -14.48 10.56 -4.55
CA PHE A 285 -13.88 11.88 -4.43
C PHE A 285 -14.07 12.71 -5.72
N PRO A 286 -13.81 14.03 -5.70
CA PRO A 286 -13.83 14.85 -6.92
C PRO A 286 -12.86 14.39 -8.02
N PHE A 287 -11.85 13.60 -7.67
CA PHE A 287 -10.88 13.01 -8.60
C PHE A 287 -11.19 11.56 -8.98
N GLY A 288 -12.35 11.03 -8.59
CA GLY A 288 -12.78 9.66 -8.85
C GLY A 288 -12.83 8.80 -7.58
N TRP A 289 -12.99 7.50 -7.79
CA TRP A 289 -13.03 6.50 -6.71
C TRP A 289 -11.65 6.32 -6.10
N GLY A 290 -11.61 6.26 -4.76
CA GLY A 290 -10.39 5.98 -4.02
C GLY A 290 -10.66 5.18 -2.75
N GLU A 291 -9.77 4.25 -2.44
CA GLU A 291 -9.76 3.46 -1.21
C GLU A 291 -9.71 4.36 0.03
N ILE A 292 -10.54 4.04 1.02
CA ILE A 292 -10.51 4.65 2.36
C ILE A 292 -10.34 3.62 3.49
N GLU A 293 -10.61 2.34 3.25
CA GLU A 293 -10.36 1.24 4.19
C GLU A 293 -10.28 -0.10 3.44
N GLY A 294 -9.24 -0.89 3.69
CA GLY A 294 -9.10 -2.26 3.18
C GLY A 294 -9.45 -3.31 4.24
N ILE A 295 -10.28 -4.29 3.88
CA ILE A 295 -10.63 -5.45 4.72
C ILE A 295 -10.02 -6.70 4.08
N HIS A 296 -9.11 -7.34 4.81
CA HIS A 296 -8.28 -8.43 4.28
C HIS A 296 -8.43 -9.71 5.12
N ASN A 297 -8.72 -10.83 4.47
CA ASN A 297 -8.54 -12.16 5.03
C ASN A 297 -7.12 -12.66 4.71
N ARG A 298 -6.20 -12.52 5.66
CA ARG A 298 -4.77 -12.86 5.51
C ARG A 298 -4.42 -14.27 6.00
N THR A 299 -5.43 -15.08 6.31
CA THR A 299 -5.26 -16.46 6.82
C THR A 299 -4.37 -16.51 8.08
N ASN A 300 -3.30 -17.32 8.08
CA ASN A 300 -2.33 -17.44 9.17
C ASN A 300 -0.92 -16.98 8.76
N PHE A 301 -0.78 -16.32 7.59
CA PHE A 301 0.53 -15.94 7.04
C PHE A 301 1.37 -15.14 8.04
N ASP A 302 0.81 -14.05 8.59
CA ASP A 302 1.59 -13.12 9.40
C ASP A 302 2.12 -13.76 10.70
N LEU A 303 1.29 -14.51 11.43
CA LEU A 303 1.72 -15.20 12.64
C LEU A 303 2.71 -16.33 12.33
N ASN A 304 2.47 -17.13 11.28
CA ASN A 304 3.40 -18.21 10.89
C ASN A 304 4.79 -17.67 10.54
N ARG A 305 4.86 -16.52 9.83
CA ARG A 305 6.13 -15.89 9.45
C ARG A 305 6.91 -15.41 10.68
N HIS A 306 6.22 -14.84 11.66
CA HIS A 306 6.86 -14.44 12.92
C HIS A 306 7.25 -15.65 13.78
N GLU A 307 6.45 -16.73 13.80
CA GLU A 307 6.81 -17.99 14.47
C GLU A 307 8.08 -18.59 13.86
N GLU A 308 8.17 -18.68 12.53
CA GLU A 308 9.33 -19.17 11.79
C GLU A 308 10.61 -18.36 12.11
N PHE A 309 10.54 -17.03 12.06
CA PHE A 309 11.70 -16.16 12.23
C PHE A 309 12.13 -15.99 13.69
N SER A 310 11.19 -16.10 14.64
CA SER A 310 11.47 -15.92 16.07
C SER A 310 11.76 -17.24 16.80
N GLY A 311 11.33 -18.38 16.25
CA GLY A 311 11.39 -19.69 16.90
C GLY A 311 10.44 -19.82 18.10
N LYS A 312 9.46 -18.91 18.25
CA LYS A 312 8.45 -18.94 19.31
C LYS A 312 7.10 -19.29 18.71
N SER A 313 6.39 -20.22 19.35
CA SER A 313 5.05 -20.59 18.90
C SER A 313 4.05 -19.48 19.19
N LEU A 314 3.24 -19.11 18.19
CA LEU A 314 2.27 -18.01 18.22
C LEU A 314 0.85 -18.54 17.97
#